data_AF-A0A967TE98-F1
#
_entry.id   AF-A0A967TE98-F1
#
_cell.length_a   1.000
_cell.length_b   1.000
_cell.length_c   1.000
_cell.angle_alpha   90.00
_cell.angle_beta   90.00
_cell.angle_gamma   90.00
#
_symmetry.space_group_name_H-M   'P 1'
#
loop_
_entity.id
_entity.type
_entity.pdbx_description
1 polymer ?
#
loop_
_entity_poly.entity_id
_entity_poly.type
_entity_poly.pdbx_seq_one_letter_code
_entity_poly.pdbx_strand_id
1 'polypeptide(L)' 'NESWYGSVHIAFELYKTASNDIVWQDEFSKKTPVAQKEPVEVVKAISESLQKVIEQARMEIEKSLRN' A
#
# COMPACT_ATOMS: atom_id res chain seq x y z
N ASN A 1 -21.56 16.12 10.05
CA ASN A 1 -20.12 16.20 9.76
C ASN A 1 -19.68 14.97 9.00
N GLU A 2 -19.34 15.12 7.72
CA GLU A 2 -18.77 14.02 6.93
C GLU A 2 -17.24 14.05 7.04
N SER A 3 -16.67 13.04 7.69
CA SER A 3 -15.23 12.79 7.79
C SER A 3 -14.69 12.19 6.49
N TRP A 4 -13.52 12.64 6.03
CA TRP A 4 -12.86 12.14 4.82
C TRP A 4 -11.67 11.25 5.19
N TYR A 5 -11.26 10.36 4.29
CA TYR A 5 -10.03 9.58 4.41
C TYR A 5 -9.33 9.43 3.07
N GLY A 6 -8.00 9.43 3.07
CA GLY A 6 -7.20 8.93 1.96
C GLY A 6 -7.23 7.41 1.97
N SER A 7 -7.44 6.78 0.81
CA SER A 7 -7.48 5.32 0.67
C SER A 7 -6.55 4.92 -0.45
N VAL A 8 -5.66 3.96 -0.18
CA VAL A 8 -4.76 3.39 -1.18
C VAL A 8 -4.97 1.88 -1.20
N HIS A 9 -5.04 1.30 -2.39
CA HIS A 9 -5.12 -0.13 -2.64
C HIS A 9 -4.15 -0.45 -3.77
N ILE A 10 -3.21 -1.37 -3.53
CA ILE A 10 -2.17 -1.75 -4.49
C ILE A 10 -2.10 -3.27 -4.53
N ALA A 11 -2.18 -3.82 -5.73
CA ALA A 11 -1.82 -5.20 -6.02
C ALA A 11 -0.34 -5.26 -6.40
N PHE A 12 0.38 -6.22 -5.84
CA PHE A 12 1.79 -6.46 -6.11
C PHE A 12 1.97 -7.85 -6.72
N GLU A 13 2.88 -7.94 -7.68
CA GLU A 13 3.23 -9.18 -8.34
C GLU A 13 4.75 -9.24 -8.49
N LEU A 14 5.34 -10.35 -8.04
CA LEU A 14 6.76 -10.63 -8.18
C LEU A 14 6.94 -11.78 -9.17
N TYR A 15 7.78 -11.54 -10.18
CA TYR A 15 8.02 -12.48 -11.28
C TYR A 15 9.43 -13.06 -11.24
N LYS A 16 9.58 -14.34 -11.60
CA LYS A 16 10.86 -14.94 -11.98
C LYS A 16 11.26 -14.42 -13.35
N THR A 17 12.40 -13.75 -13.46
CA THR A 17 12.89 -13.18 -14.74
C THR A 17 13.07 -14.25 -15.84
N ALA A 18 13.48 -15.46 -15.47
CA ALA A 18 13.80 -16.51 -16.45
C ALA A 18 12.57 -17.13 -17.12
N SER A 19 11.46 -17.27 -16.39
CA SER A 19 10.25 -17.95 -16.86
C SER A 19 9.04 -17.03 -16.99
N ASN A 20 9.12 -15.80 -16.49
CA ASN A 20 8.00 -14.89 -16.33
C ASN A 20 6.86 -15.48 -15.46
N ASP A 21 7.17 -16.42 -14.57
CA ASP A 21 6.21 -16.98 -13.62
C ASP A 21 6.06 -16.06 -12.41
N ILE A 22 4.83 -15.89 -11.94
CA ILE A 22 4.54 -15.24 -10.66
C ILE A 22 5.03 -16.15 -9.52
N VAL A 23 5.88 -15.62 -8.65
CA VAL A 23 6.36 -16.32 -7.45
C VAL A 23 5.72 -15.80 -6.17
N TRP A 24 5.16 -14.61 -6.22
CA TRP A 24 4.45 -14.01 -5.12
C TRP A 24 3.47 -12.97 -5.65
N GLN A 25 2.28 -12.94 -5.08
CA GLN A 25 1.23 -12.00 -5.42
C GLN A 25 0.44 -11.72 -4.14
N ASP A 26 0.15 -10.45 -3.89
CA ASP A 26 -0.68 -10.04 -2.77
C ASP A 26 -1.31 -8.67 -3.04
N GLU A 27 -2.34 -8.34 -2.28
CA GLU A 27 -3.03 -7.06 -2.32
C GLU A 27 -3.09 -6.42 -0.93
N PHE A 28 -2.79 -5.13 -0.87
CA PHE A 28 -2.84 -4.40 0.40
C PHE A 28 -3.66 -3.13 0.25
N SER A 29 -4.42 -2.81 1.30
CA SER A 29 -5.13 -1.55 1.40
C SER A 29 -4.98 -0.91 2.77
N LYS A 30 -4.84 0.42 2.76
CA LYS A 30 -4.83 1.24 3.97
C LYS A 30 -5.67 2.50 3.76
N LYS A 31 -6.29 2.92 4.87
CA LYS A 31 -7.05 4.16 4.98
C LYS A 31 -6.43 5.03 6.06
N THR A 32 -6.33 6.33 5.79
CA THR A 32 -5.86 7.31 6.76
C THR A 32 -6.87 8.47 6.80
N PRO A 33 -7.41 8.84 7.99
CA PRO A 33 -8.31 9.98 8.12
C PRO A 33 -7.67 11.28 7.65
N VAL A 34 -8.46 12.13 7.01
CA VAL A 34 -8.07 13.51 6.67
C VAL A 34 -8.36 14.40 7.88
N ALA A 35 -7.35 15.12 8.38
CA ALA A 35 -7.50 15.98 9.55
C ALA A 35 -8.42 17.19 9.30
N GLN A 36 -8.25 17.85 8.15
CA GLN A 36 -9.04 19.00 7.71
C GLN A 36 -9.23 18.96 6.20
N LYS A 37 -10.32 19.55 5.69
CA LYS A 37 -10.68 19.54 4.25
C LYS A 37 -9.88 20.56 3.44
N GLU A 38 -8.56 20.56 3.62
CA GLU A 38 -7.61 21.34 2.85
C GLU A 38 -6.88 20.42 1.85
N PRO A 39 -6.61 20.86 0.61
CA PRO A 39 -5.96 20.03 -0.40
C PRO A 39 -4.66 19.36 0.09
N VAL A 40 -3.85 20.10 0.85
CA VAL A 40 -2.58 19.58 1.41
C VAL A 40 -2.80 18.43 2.39
N GLU A 41 -3.86 18.48 3.20
CA GLU A 41 -4.16 17.44 4.19
C GLU A 41 -4.80 16.21 3.55
N VAL A 42 -5.55 16.38 2.47
CA VAL A 42 -6.01 15.27 1.64
C VAL A 42 -4.83 14.53 1.01
N VAL A 43 -3.91 15.25 0.38
CA VAL A 43 -2.70 14.66 -0.22
C VAL A 43 -1.86 13.96 0.85
N LYS A 44 -1.68 14.58 2.02
CA LYS A 44 -0.97 13.98 3.16
C LYS A 44 -1.59 12.64 3.58
N ALA A 45 -2.91 12.57 3.75
CA ALA A 45 -3.59 11.34 4.12
C ALA A 45 -3.45 10.21 3.06
N ILE A 46 -3.43 10.57 1.78
CA ILE A 46 -3.17 9.62 0.68
C ILE A 46 -1.72 9.12 0.76
N SER A 47 -0.74 10.02 0.90
CA SER A 47 0.67 9.68 1.02
C SER A 47 0.96 8.79 2.23
N GLU A 48 0.35 9.07 3.38
CA GLU A 48 0.46 8.23 4.58
C GLU A 48 -0.14 6.83 4.34
N SER A 49 -1.26 6.75 3.64
CA SER A 49 -1.88 5.47 3.29
C SER A 49 -1.00 4.65 2.34
N LEU A 50 -0.38 5.32 1.35
CA LEU A 50 0.58 4.71 0.44
C LEU A 50 1.80 4.17 1.21
N GLN A 51 2.41 4.98 2.08
CA GLN A 51 3.57 4.56 2.86
C GLN A 51 3.26 3.31 3.70
N LYS A 52 2.08 3.25 4.34
CA LYS A 52 1.64 2.07 5.12
C LYS A 52 1.44 0.83 4.24
N VAL A 53 0.94 1.00 3.01
CA VAL A 53 0.80 -0.11 2.05
C VAL A 53 2.16 -0.65 1.64
N ILE A 54 3.11 0.23 1.29
CA ILE A 54 4.46 -0.15 0.89
C ILE A 54 5.21 -0.85 2.03
N GLU A 55 5.11 -0.33 3.25
CA GLU A 55 5.78 -0.93 4.41
C GLU A 55 5.22 -2.33 4.72
N GLN A 56 3.89 -2.52 4.61
CA GLN A 56 3.30 -3.85 4.76
C GLN A 56 3.78 -4.81 3.67
N ALA A 57 3.80 -4.38 2.41
CA ALA A 57 4.31 -5.21 1.31
C ALA A 57 5.77 -5.61 1.52
N ARG A 58 6.62 -4.68 1.96
CA ARG A 58 8.02 -4.95 2.31
C ARG A 58 8.15 -6.06 3.35
N MET A 59 7.40 -5.95 4.46
CA MET A 59 7.41 -6.94 5.53
C MET A 59 6.98 -8.34 5.07
N GLU A 60 5.91 -8.43 4.27
CA GLU A 60 5.43 -9.72 3.78
C GLU A 60 6.39 -10.36 2.76
N ILE A 61 7.03 -9.56 1.88
CA ILE A 61 8.07 -10.05 0.97
C ILE A 61 9.31 -10.52 1.76
N GLU A 62 9.77 -9.75 2.75
CA GLU A 62 10.91 -10.16 3.60
C GLU A 62 10.63 -11.49 4.32
N LYS A 63 9.39 -11.70 4.75
CA LYS A 63 8.95 -12.96 5.37
C LYS A 63 8.88 -14.10 4.35
N SER A 64 8.37 -13.85 3.14
CA SER A 64 8.26 -14.89 2.11
C SER A 64 9.61 -15.33 1.57
N LEU A 65 10.64 -14.47 1.59
CA LEU A 65 11.99 -14.79 1.12
C LEU A 65 12.87 -15.51 2.16
N ARG A 66 12.48 -15.48 3.44
CA ARG A 66 13.21 -16.16 4.54
C ARG A 66 12.74 -17.60 4.79
N ASN A 67 11.56 -17.95 4.28
CA ASN A 67 10.99 -19.30 4.34
C ASN A 67 11.27 -20.04 3.02
#